data_AF-A0A975P0I3-F1
#
_entry.id   AF-A0A975P0I3-F1
#
_cell.length_a   1.000
_cell.length_b   1.000
_cell.length_c   1.000
_cell.angle_alpha   90.00
_cell.angle_beta   90.00
_cell.angle_gamma   90.00
#
_symmetry.space_group_name_H-M   'P 1'
#
loop_
_entity.id
_entity.type
_entity.pdbx_description
1 polymer ?
#
loop_
_entity_poly.entity_id
_entity_poly.type
_entity_poly.pdbx_seq_one_letter_code
_entity_poly.pdbx_strand_id
1 'polypeptide(L)'
;MNHLLIGTADKTQHLLDRAQPGFLLIDDGPIADAFVKKFRPRVFDPARHSFNPLAHKTYRQARDFASILYDAKDLMTYRDGKRALTKMFLQATRIDRLPRVRHVGYDEAQATVEDLLLSPTLSRALCGEPNFSFDISIVARLDRAKLGDFDAFVLAGLLIGQVQAQVIIPDFGFYGRDLHRSLIRQNRLVAGVNRLAEVPALQQILLTINDKVPVGSVFEDAEVLARYAKLAPGTVGYSEFVRQAMV
;
A
#
# COMPACT_ATOMS: atom_id res chain seq x y z
N MET A 1 5.55 -9.07 -12.22
CA MET A 1 6.33 -8.00 -12.89
C MET A 1 5.79 -6.67 -12.38
N ASN A 2 6.62 -5.63 -12.25
CA ASN A 2 6.11 -4.33 -11.84
C ASN A 2 5.36 -3.65 -12.97
N HIS A 3 4.27 -2.96 -12.65
CA HIS A 3 3.47 -2.18 -13.58
C HIS A 3 3.14 -0.82 -12.96
N LEU A 4 3.22 0.25 -13.74
CA LEU A 4 2.87 1.60 -13.33
C LEU A 4 1.81 2.17 -14.26
N LEU A 5 0.65 2.53 -13.71
CA LEU A 5 -0.45 3.16 -14.44
C LEU A 5 -0.62 4.60 -13.97
N ILE A 6 -0.47 5.56 -14.87
CA ILE A 6 -0.48 7.00 -14.53
C ILE A 6 -1.65 7.68 -15.22
N GLY A 7 -2.35 8.56 -14.51
CA GLY A 7 -3.44 9.37 -15.04
C GLY A 7 -4.79 9.05 -14.38
N THR A 8 -5.84 9.70 -14.85
CA THR A 8 -7.15 9.74 -14.16
C THR A 8 -8.24 8.91 -14.84
N ALA A 9 -7.98 8.40 -16.04
CA ALA A 9 -8.95 7.58 -16.75
C ALA A 9 -9.08 6.18 -16.11
N ASP A 10 -10.13 5.45 -16.50
CA ASP A 10 -10.43 4.12 -15.95
C ASP A 10 -9.31 3.12 -16.29
N LYS A 11 -8.71 2.55 -15.24
CA LYS A 11 -7.59 1.60 -15.31
C LYS A 11 -8.04 0.15 -15.17
N THR A 12 -9.33 -0.10 -14.96
CA THR A 12 -9.87 -1.41 -14.55
C THR A 12 -9.40 -2.53 -15.47
N GLN A 13 -9.57 -2.40 -16.78
CA GLN A 13 -9.23 -3.46 -17.73
C GLN A 13 -7.72 -3.77 -17.72
N HIS A 14 -6.87 -2.74 -17.70
CA HIS A 14 -5.42 -2.92 -17.60
C HIS A 14 -5.01 -3.65 -16.32
N LEU A 15 -5.61 -3.30 -15.18
CA LEU A 15 -5.35 -3.96 -13.91
C LEU A 15 -5.77 -5.44 -13.95
N LEU A 16 -6.94 -5.73 -14.51
CA LEU A 16 -7.45 -7.11 -14.66
C LEU A 16 -6.58 -7.97 -15.58
N ASP A 17 -5.90 -7.38 -16.56
CA ASP A 17 -5.06 -8.12 -17.52
C ASP A 17 -3.63 -8.34 -17.01
N ARG A 18 -3.21 -7.56 -16.01
CA ARG A 18 -1.90 -7.69 -15.34
C ARG A 18 -1.95 -8.48 -14.03
N ALA A 19 -3.13 -8.75 -13.51
CA ALA A 19 -3.32 -9.49 -12.27
C ALA A 19 -2.89 -10.96 -12.42
N GLN A 20 -2.00 -11.41 -11.53
CA GLN A 20 -1.51 -12.78 -11.44
C GLN A 20 -2.17 -13.50 -10.26
N PRO A 21 -2.45 -14.82 -10.34
CA PRO A 21 -3.02 -15.58 -9.23
C PRO A 21 -2.27 -15.38 -7.91
N GLY A 22 -3.02 -15.31 -6.81
CA GLY A 22 -2.47 -15.03 -5.47
C GLY A 22 -2.32 -13.54 -5.15
N PHE A 23 -2.80 -12.62 -5.98
CA PHE A 23 -2.64 -11.17 -5.76
C PHE A 23 -3.34 -10.65 -4.47
N LEU A 24 -2.90 -9.49 -3.99
CA LEU A 24 -3.63 -8.62 -3.09
C LEU A 24 -4.04 -7.35 -3.86
N LEU A 25 -5.34 -7.09 -3.98
CA LEU A 25 -5.88 -5.81 -4.43
C LEU A 25 -6.29 -4.99 -3.21
N ILE A 26 -5.88 -3.73 -3.16
CA ILE A 26 -6.35 -2.75 -2.17
C ILE A 26 -7.12 -1.69 -2.91
N ASP A 27 -8.44 -1.74 -2.80
CA ASP A 27 -9.35 -0.86 -3.50
C ASP A 27 -10.75 -0.94 -2.88
N ASP A 28 -11.50 0.14 -2.97
CA ASP A 28 -12.92 0.17 -2.69
C ASP A 28 -13.69 0.70 -3.90
N GLY A 29 -14.68 -0.07 -4.36
CA GLY A 29 -15.59 0.35 -5.43
C GLY A 29 -15.49 -0.47 -6.73
N PRO A 30 -15.63 0.17 -7.91
CA PRO A 30 -15.85 -0.55 -9.17
C PRO A 30 -14.70 -1.49 -9.58
N ILE A 31 -13.44 -1.12 -9.30
CA ILE A 31 -12.29 -1.98 -9.61
C ILE A 31 -12.35 -3.23 -8.72
N ALA A 32 -12.56 -3.07 -7.42
CA ALA A 32 -12.77 -4.18 -6.50
C ALA A 32 -13.90 -5.13 -6.97
N ASP A 33 -15.04 -4.59 -7.41
CA ASP A 33 -16.17 -5.38 -7.92
C ASP A 33 -15.81 -6.16 -9.20
N ALA A 34 -15.08 -5.53 -10.13
CA ALA A 34 -14.61 -6.17 -11.34
C ALA A 34 -13.63 -7.33 -11.04
N PHE A 35 -12.73 -7.13 -10.09
CA PHE A 35 -11.81 -8.17 -9.62
C PHE A 35 -12.53 -9.32 -8.93
N VAL A 36 -13.55 -9.02 -8.10
CA VAL A 36 -14.38 -10.05 -7.46
C VAL A 36 -15.08 -10.91 -8.51
N LYS A 37 -15.65 -10.27 -9.54
CA LYS A 37 -16.33 -10.95 -10.64
C LYS A 37 -15.40 -11.83 -11.47
N LYS A 38 -14.19 -11.35 -11.82
CA LYS A 38 -13.24 -12.07 -12.69
C LYS A 38 -12.51 -13.21 -11.98
N PHE A 39 -12.05 -13.00 -10.75
CA PHE A 39 -11.10 -13.90 -10.09
C PHE A 39 -11.67 -14.71 -8.92
N ARG A 40 -12.88 -14.38 -8.44
CA ARG A 40 -13.49 -14.98 -7.24
C ARG A 40 -12.53 -15.01 -6.02
N PRO A 41 -11.88 -13.89 -5.67
CA PRO A 41 -10.93 -13.80 -4.57
C PRO A 41 -11.65 -13.83 -3.21
N ARG A 42 -10.89 -14.01 -2.13
CA ARG A 42 -11.41 -13.73 -0.79
C ARG A 42 -11.54 -12.22 -0.60
N VAL A 43 -12.68 -11.77 -0.07
CA VAL A 43 -12.90 -10.36 0.20
C VAL A 43 -12.61 -10.07 1.67
N PHE A 44 -11.60 -9.23 1.92
CA PHE A 44 -11.35 -8.69 3.26
C PHE A 44 -12.24 -7.47 3.47
N ASP A 45 -12.87 -7.42 4.65
CA ASP A 45 -13.79 -6.38 5.10
C ASP A 45 -13.50 -6.14 6.59
N PRO A 46 -12.95 -4.98 6.97
CA PRO A 46 -12.56 -4.69 8.37
C PRO A 46 -13.74 -4.76 9.36
N ALA A 47 -14.98 -4.59 8.88
CA ALA A 47 -16.17 -4.68 9.70
C ALA A 47 -16.64 -6.12 9.95
N ARG A 48 -15.98 -7.13 9.36
CA ARG A 48 -16.36 -8.55 9.48
C ARG A 48 -15.19 -9.46 9.79
N HIS A 49 -14.01 -9.08 9.30
CA HIS A 49 -12.82 -9.90 9.32
C HIS A 49 -11.77 -9.34 10.27
N SER A 50 -11.08 -10.25 10.93
CA SER A 50 -9.99 -9.98 11.85
C SER A 50 -8.81 -10.88 11.51
N PHE A 51 -7.60 -10.36 11.71
CA PHE A 51 -6.36 -11.12 11.57
C PHE A 51 -5.37 -10.65 12.63
N ASN A 52 -4.46 -11.54 13.03
CA ASN A 52 -3.39 -11.16 13.95
C ASN A 52 -2.15 -10.71 13.15
N PRO A 53 -1.81 -9.41 13.12
CA PRO A 53 -0.64 -8.92 12.36
C PRO A 53 0.70 -9.45 12.93
N LEU A 54 0.70 -9.99 14.16
CA LEU A 54 1.88 -10.50 14.86
C LEU A 54 2.03 -12.02 14.83
N ALA A 55 1.16 -12.76 14.12
CA ALA A 55 1.16 -14.23 14.10
C ALA A 55 2.46 -14.82 13.54
N HIS A 56 3.02 -14.22 12.50
CA HIS A 56 4.24 -14.68 11.82
C HIS A 56 5.34 -13.63 11.85
N LYS A 57 5.58 -13.05 13.03
CA LYS A 57 6.48 -11.90 13.20
C LYS A 57 7.95 -12.22 12.88
N THR A 58 8.46 -11.58 11.83
CA THR A 58 9.91 -11.37 11.60
C THR A 58 10.33 -9.98 12.10
N TYR A 59 11.63 -9.78 12.35
CA TYR A 59 12.17 -8.45 12.65
C TYR A 59 11.76 -7.41 11.60
N ARG A 60 11.79 -7.81 10.32
CA ARG A 60 11.40 -6.94 9.21
C ARG A 60 9.93 -6.54 9.29
N GLN A 61 9.01 -7.49 9.48
CA GLN A 61 7.58 -7.19 9.59
C GLN A 61 7.27 -6.33 10.82
N ALA A 62 7.89 -6.61 11.98
CA ALA A 62 7.73 -5.79 13.17
C ALA A 62 8.20 -4.34 12.93
N ARG A 63 9.35 -4.16 12.26
CA ARG A 63 9.89 -2.84 11.92
C ARG A 63 9.02 -2.11 10.90
N ASP A 64 8.54 -2.83 9.87
CA ASP A 64 7.70 -2.25 8.83
C ASP A 64 6.33 -1.86 9.42
N PHE A 65 5.76 -2.65 10.33
CA PHE A 65 4.55 -2.28 11.08
C PHE A 65 4.79 -1.03 11.95
N ALA A 66 5.86 -0.99 12.74
CA ALA A 66 6.19 0.21 13.50
C ALA A 66 6.40 1.44 12.58
N SER A 67 6.90 1.23 11.34
CA SER A 67 7.05 2.30 10.34
C SER A 67 5.74 2.78 9.71
N ILE A 68 4.67 1.97 9.76
CA ILE A 68 3.34 2.38 9.30
C ILE A 68 2.71 3.33 10.34
N LEU A 69 2.90 3.05 11.63
CA LEU A 69 2.31 3.82 12.72
C LEU A 69 3.08 5.11 13.02
N TYR A 70 4.41 5.05 12.95
CA TYR A 70 5.27 6.21 13.01
C TYR A 70 5.47 6.73 11.59
N ASP A 71 4.68 7.75 11.23
CA ASP A 71 4.83 8.52 9.98
C ASP A 71 6.30 8.94 9.76
N ALA A 72 6.65 9.35 8.54
CA ALA A 72 8.01 9.71 8.13
C ALA A 72 8.57 11.00 8.80
N LYS A 73 8.14 11.32 10.03
CA LYS A 73 8.65 12.42 10.84
C LYS A 73 9.92 11.98 11.57
N ASP A 74 11.05 12.53 11.16
CA ASP A 74 12.40 12.20 11.65
C ASP A 74 12.78 12.93 12.96
N LEU A 75 11.83 13.14 13.86
CA LEU A 75 12.12 13.69 15.19
C LEU A 75 12.65 12.59 16.12
N MET A 76 13.56 12.94 17.04
CA MET A 76 14.23 11.96 17.91
C MET A 76 13.27 11.11 18.74
N THR A 77 12.19 11.71 19.26
CA THR A 77 11.14 11.01 20.01
C THR A 77 10.51 9.90 19.16
N TYR A 78 10.09 10.24 17.95
CA TYR A 78 9.51 9.29 16.98
C TYR A 78 10.46 8.15 16.62
N ARG A 79 11.77 8.42 16.51
CA ARG A 79 12.78 7.38 16.25
C ARG A 79 12.89 6.39 17.41
N ASP A 80 12.89 6.87 18.64
CA ASP A 80 13.01 6.02 19.82
C ASP A 80 11.69 5.30 20.16
N GLY A 81 10.55 5.93 19.92
CA GLY A 81 9.22 5.31 19.95
C GLY A 81 9.11 4.16 18.96
N LYS A 82 9.44 4.41 17.68
CA LYS A 82 9.46 3.37 16.64
C LYS A 82 10.34 2.16 16.99
N ARG A 83 11.52 2.40 17.57
CA ARG A 83 12.43 1.33 18.02
C ARG A 83 11.86 0.55 19.20
N ALA A 84 11.28 1.23 20.18
CA ALA A 84 10.60 0.59 21.30
C ALA A 84 9.44 -0.29 20.78
N LEU A 85 8.60 0.27 19.90
CA LEU A 85 7.46 -0.44 19.33
C LEU A 85 7.87 -1.68 18.54
N THR A 86 8.95 -1.58 17.75
CA THR A 86 9.52 -2.73 17.04
C THR A 86 9.91 -3.84 18.02
N LYS A 87 10.57 -3.50 19.15
CA LYS A 87 10.92 -4.48 20.19
C LYS A 87 9.67 -5.08 20.87
N MET A 88 8.65 -4.27 21.11
CA MET A 88 7.37 -4.73 21.68
C MET A 88 6.70 -5.74 20.76
N PHE A 89 6.58 -5.44 19.45
CA PHE A 89 6.01 -6.35 18.46
C PHE A 89 6.77 -7.66 18.31
N LEU A 90 8.10 -7.65 18.48
CA LEU A 90 8.91 -8.87 18.45
C LEU A 90 8.64 -9.82 19.61
N GLN A 91 8.22 -9.29 20.75
CA GLN A 91 7.95 -10.06 21.97
C GLN A 91 6.46 -10.36 22.15
N ALA A 92 5.58 -9.53 21.60
CA ALA A 92 4.14 -9.68 21.72
C ALA A 92 3.57 -10.80 20.84
N THR A 93 2.47 -11.40 21.29
CA THR A 93 1.65 -12.32 20.49
C THR A 93 0.40 -11.65 19.93
N ARG A 94 -0.06 -10.56 20.55
CA ARG A 94 -1.22 -9.76 20.14
C ARG A 94 -0.95 -8.29 20.40
N ILE A 95 -1.58 -7.42 19.61
CA ILE A 95 -1.35 -5.97 19.67
C ILE A 95 -1.97 -5.32 20.90
N ASP A 96 -3.04 -5.89 21.45
CA ASP A 96 -3.68 -5.46 22.71
C ASP A 96 -2.92 -5.90 23.97
N ARG A 97 -1.82 -6.65 23.81
CA ARG A 97 -1.03 -7.22 24.92
C ARG A 97 0.46 -7.04 24.69
N LEU A 98 0.90 -5.79 24.59
CA LEU A 98 2.31 -5.47 24.38
C LEU A 98 3.11 -5.59 25.70
N PRO A 99 4.28 -6.24 25.68
CA PRO A 99 5.11 -6.37 26.86
C PRO A 99 5.86 -5.06 27.13
N ARG A 100 6.20 -4.84 28.40
CA ARG A 100 7.09 -3.75 28.78
C ARG A 100 8.50 -4.02 28.27
N VAL A 101 9.07 -3.07 27.54
CA VAL A 101 10.47 -3.14 27.07
C VAL A 101 11.33 -2.07 27.72
N ARG A 102 12.60 -2.40 28.00
CA ARG A 102 13.58 -1.41 28.48
C ARG A 102 14.06 -0.57 27.30
N HIS A 103 13.37 0.53 27.02
CA HIS A 103 13.72 1.51 25.98
C HIS A 103 13.20 2.91 26.35
N VAL A 104 13.91 3.97 25.95
CA VAL A 104 13.54 5.36 26.29
C VAL A 104 12.19 5.76 25.68
N GLY A 105 11.90 5.32 24.45
CA GLY A 105 10.63 5.59 23.77
C GLY A 105 9.48 4.63 24.12
N TYR A 106 9.54 3.89 25.24
CA TYR A 106 8.50 2.91 25.59
C TYR A 106 7.12 3.55 25.79
N ASP A 107 7.04 4.65 26.56
CA ASP A 107 5.75 5.28 26.89
C ASP A 107 5.07 5.85 25.62
N GLU A 108 5.85 6.44 24.70
CA GLU A 108 5.36 6.92 23.41
C GLU A 108 4.87 5.76 22.51
N ALA A 109 5.59 4.64 22.49
CA ALA A 109 5.20 3.45 21.75
C ALA A 109 3.92 2.82 22.28
N GLN A 110 3.77 2.80 23.61
CA GLN A 110 2.55 2.35 24.26
C GLN A 110 1.38 3.28 23.91
N ALA A 111 1.54 4.59 24.07
CA ALA A 111 0.51 5.57 23.74
C ALA A 111 0.08 5.49 22.25
N THR A 112 1.04 5.32 21.34
CA THR A 112 0.73 5.17 19.89
C THR A 112 -0.16 3.97 19.60
N VAL A 113 0.03 2.86 20.33
CA VAL A 113 -0.81 1.66 20.16
C VAL A 113 -2.14 1.82 20.87
N GLU A 114 -2.17 2.48 22.02
CA GLU A 114 -3.44 2.82 22.68
C GLU A 114 -4.30 3.71 21.78
N ASP A 115 -3.73 4.75 21.16
CA ASP A 115 -4.38 5.62 20.19
C ASP A 115 -4.87 4.86 18.96
N LEU A 116 -4.05 3.94 18.42
CA LEU A 116 -4.44 3.06 17.33
C LEU A 116 -5.69 2.24 17.66
N LEU A 117 -5.77 1.72 18.89
CA LEU A 117 -6.86 0.88 19.36
C LEU A 117 -8.08 1.67 19.84
N LEU A 118 -8.02 3.01 19.89
CA LEU A 118 -9.21 3.86 20.05
C LEU A 118 -10.15 3.74 18.86
N SER A 119 -9.64 3.45 17.65
CA SER A 119 -10.49 3.13 16.51
C SER A 119 -11.20 1.79 16.76
N PRO A 120 -12.55 1.74 16.79
CA PRO A 120 -13.28 0.49 16.92
C PRO A 120 -13.01 -0.47 15.76
N THR A 121 -12.77 0.07 14.56
CA THR A 121 -12.51 -0.72 13.37
C THR A 121 -11.14 -1.39 13.43
N LEU A 122 -10.09 -0.63 13.77
CA LEU A 122 -8.74 -1.18 13.90
C LEU A 122 -8.65 -2.13 15.09
N SER A 123 -9.23 -1.76 16.23
CA SER A 123 -9.30 -2.63 17.40
C SER A 123 -9.96 -3.97 17.08
N ARG A 124 -11.10 -3.95 16.39
CA ARG A 124 -11.75 -5.19 15.94
C ARG A 124 -10.91 -5.98 14.94
N ALA A 125 -10.43 -5.32 13.89
CA ALA A 125 -9.71 -6.00 12.81
C ALA A 125 -8.38 -6.61 13.27
N LEU A 126 -7.69 -5.99 14.24
CA LEU A 126 -6.36 -6.41 14.69
C LEU A 126 -6.37 -7.24 15.99
N CYS A 127 -7.38 -7.08 16.85
CA CYS A 127 -7.49 -7.78 18.13
C CYS A 127 -8.60 -8.85 18.15
N GLY A 128 -9.50 -8.86 17.17
CA GLY A 128 -10.53 -9.89 17.06
C GLY A 128 -9.95 -11.30 16.90
N GLU A 129 -10.80 -12.31 17.10
CA GLU A 129 -10.43 -13.69 16.82
C GLU A 129 -10.08 -13.82 15.32
N PRO A 130 -8.87 -14.29 14.96
CA PRO A 130 -8.47 -14.38 13.56
C PRO A 130 -9.42 -15.27 12.77
N ASN A 131 -10.13 -14.70 11.80
CA ASN A 131 -11.11 -15.40 10.97
C ASN A 131 -10.85 -15.19 9.48
N PHE A 132 -9.67 -14.69 9.12
CA PHE A 132 -9.25 -14.42 7.76
C PHE A 132 -7.86 -15.01 7.45
N SER A 133 -7.72 -15.71 6.33
CA SER A 133 -6.45 -16.28 5.86
C SER A 133 -5.96 -15.64 4.56
N PHE A 134 -4.64 -15.72 4.34
CA PHE A 134 -3.91 -15.06 3.26
C PHE A 134 -3.35 -16.03 2.19
N ASP A 135 -4.01 -17.18 2.02
CA ASP A 135 -3.58 -18.30 1.20
C ASP A 135 -4.01 -18.22 -0.28
N ILE A 136 -4.93 -17.32 -0.63
CA ILE A 136 -5.46 -17.13 -1.99
C ILE A 136 -5.45 -15.66 -2.39
N SER A 137 -5.88 -15.35 -3.61
CA SER A 137 -6.08 -13.96 -4.04
C SER A 137 -7.04 -13.23 -3.10
N ILE A 138 -6.70 -12.00 -2.73
CA ILE A 138 -7.46 -11.17 -1.81
C ILE A 138 -7.85 -9.86 -2.50
N VAL A 139 -9.08 -9.43 -2.25
CA VAL A 139 -9.54 -8.06 -2.48
C VAL A 139 -9.85 -7.45 -1.12
N ALA A 140 -9.04 -6.47 -0.71
CA ALA A 140 -9.25 -5.70 0.51
C ALA A 140 -10.11 -4.49 0.21
N ARG A 141 -11.38 -4.57 0.61
CA ARG A 141 -12.35 -3.47 0.47
C ARG A 141 -12.15 -2.48 1.60
N LEU A 142 -11.34 -1.46 1.35
CA LEU A 142 -11.02 -0.42 2.31
C LEU A 142 -11.74 0.88 1.94
N ASP A 143 -13.03 0.96 2.26
CA ASP A 143 -13.85 2.16 1.99
C ASP A 143 -13.37 3.34 2.84
N ARG A 144 -12.59 4.23 2.22
CA ARG A 144 -11.97 5.38 2.91
C ARG A 144 -13.01 6.34 3.48
N ALA A 145 -14.16 6.49 2.83
CA ALA A 145 -15.23 7.37 3.30
C ALA A 145 -15.89 6.84 4.58
N LYS A 146 -15.95 5.52 4.74
CA LYS A 146 -16.50 4.87 5.95
C LYS A 146 -15.47 4.64 7.05
N LEU A 147 -14.26 4.22 6.68
CA LEU A 147 -13.18 3.88 7.61
C LEU A 147 -12.46 5.13 8.13
N GLY A 148 -12.38 6.17 7.31
CA GLY A 148 -11.44 7.26 7.49
C GLY A 148 -10.06 6.92 6.91
N ASP A 149 -9.33 7.96 6.54
CA ASP A 149 -8.04 7.84 5.86
C ASP A 149 -6.99 7.10 6.71
N PHE A 150 -6.94 7.39 8.02
CA PHE A 150 -5.97 6.75 8.92
C PHE A 150 -6.17 5.23 9.00
N ASP A 151 -7.40 4.77 9.27
CA ASP A 151 -7.72 3.36 9.40
C ASP A 151 -7.47 2.59 8.10
N ALA A 152 -7.91 3.15 6.97
CA ALA A 152 -7.67 2.56 5.66
C ALA A 152 -6.17 2.44 5.37
N PHE A 153 -5.39 3.48 5.70
CA PHE A 153 -3.94 3.49 5.51
C PHE A 153 -3.24 2.42 6.35
N VAL A 154 -3.56 2.32 7.64
CA VAL A 154 -2.94 1.32 8.53
C VAL A 154 -3.27 -0.10 8.09
N LEU A 155 -4.54 -0.37 7.77
CA LEU A 155 -4.97 -1.69 7.30
C LEU A 155 -4.30 -2.06 5.98
N ALA A 156 -4.24 -1.14 5.02
CA ALA A 156 -3.55 -1.38 3.75
C ALA A 156 -2.09 -1.75 3.97
N GLY A 157 -1.35 -0.95 4.73
CA GLY A 157 0.06 -1.21 5.03
C GLY A 157 0.29 -2.57 5.69
N LEU A 158 -0.59 -2.94 6.64
CA LEU A 158 -0.53 -4.23 7.30
C LEU A 158 -0.81 -5.40 6.37
N LEU A 159 -1.85 -5.31 5.54
CA LEU A 159 -2.22 -6.34 4.58
C LEU A 159 -1.10 -6.59 3.55
N ILE A 160 -0.44 -5.52 3.08
CA ILE A 160 0.73 -5.61 2.20
C ILE A 160 1.84 -6.44 2.86
N GLY A 161 2.05 -6.27 4.17
CA GLY A 161 3.05 -7.00 4.94
C GLY A 161 2.74 -8.49 5.16
N GLN A 162 1.46 -8.89 5.05
CA GLN A 162 1.04 -10.29 5.21
C GLN A 162 1.16 -11.10 3.91
N VAL A 163 1.07 -10.46 2.75
CA VAL A 163 1.04 -11.14 1.45
C VAL A 163 2.43 -11.19 0.82
N GLN A 164 2.83 -12.34 0.26
CA GLN A 164 4.11 -12.52 -0.47
C GLN A 164 3.97 -12.50 -2.01
N ALA A 165 2.75 -12.32 -2.51
CA ALA A 165 2.42 -12.30 -3.93
C ALA A 165 2.31 -10.88 -4.51
N GLN A 166 1.82 -10.75 -5.75
CA GLN A 166 1.60 -9.45 -6.40
C GLN A 166 0.69 -8.54 -5.56
N VAL A 167 1.02 -7.27 -5.46
CA VAL A 167 0.26 -6.25 -4.73
C VAL A 167 -0.20 -5.20 -5.73
N ILE A 168 -1.51 -5.01 -5.83
CA ILE A 168 -2.19 -4.13 -6.77
C ILE A 168 -2.86 -3.02 -5.97
N ILE A 169 -2.46 -1.78 -6.23
CA ILE A 169 -2.94 -0.59 -5.50
C ILE A 169 -3.27 0.47 -6.55
N PRO A 170 -4.55 0.61 -6.95
CA PRO A 170 -4.97 1.61 -7.94
C PRO A 170 -4.78 3.05 -7.47
N ASP A 171 -4.89 3.31 -6.17
CA ASP A 171 -4.63 4.60 -5.53
C ASP A 171 -3.30 4.59 -4.73
N PHE A 172 -2.21 4.29 -5.43
CA PHE A 172 -0.87 4.23 -4.83
C PHE A 172 -0.37 5.62 -4.38
N GLY A 173 -0.99 6.70 -4.86
CA GLY A 173 -0.74 8.06 -4.36
C GLY A 173 -1.04 8.19 -2.88
N PHE A 174 -2.16 7.63 -2.44
CA PHE A 174 -2.56 7.64 -1.04
C PHE A 174 -1.77 6.63 -0.18
N TYR A 175 -1.66 5.37 -0.63
CA TYR A 175 -1.06 4.29 0.17
C TYR A 175 0.47 4.17 0.06
N GLY A 176 1.07 4.75 -0.97
CA GLY A 176 2.51 4.63 -1.26
C GLY A 176 3.39 5.25 -0.17
N ARG A 177 4.38 4.50 0.34
CA ARG A 177 5.38 4.97 1.32
C ARG A 177 6.74 4.38 1.00
N ASP A 178 7.81 4.95 1.56
CA ASP A 178 9.18 4.49 1.30
C ASP A 178 9.43 3.01 1.62
N LEU A 179 8.70 2.43 2.58
CA LEU A 179 8.79 1.01 2.89
C LEU A 179 8.31 0.11 1.72
N HIS A 180 7.44 0.62 0.85
CA HIS A 180 6.93 -0.08 -0.34
C HIS A 180 7.95 -0.16 -1.49
N ARG A 181 9.12 0.51 -1.40
CA ARG A 181 10.24 0.30 -2.34
C ARG A 181 10.64 -1.17 -2.46
N SER A 182 10.41 -1.95 -1.41
CA SER A 182 10.68 -3.38 -1.42
C SER A 182 9.80 -4.16 -2.39
N LEU A 183 8.55 -3.73 -2.64
CA LEU A 183 7.65 -4.36 -3.61
C LEU A 183 8.19 -4.19 -5.04
N ILE A 184 8.72 -3.00 -5.34
CA ILE A 184 9.36 -2.70 -6.64
C ILE A 184 10.59 -3.60 -6.83
N ARG A 185 11.48 -3.67 -5.83
CA ARG A 185 12.68 -4.53 -5.91
C ARG A 185 12.33 -6.02 -6.11
N GLN A 186 11.21 -6.46 -5.57
CA GLN A 186 10.73 -7.84 -5.67
C GLN A 186 9.90 -8.10 -6.93
N ASN A 187 9.70 -7.11 -7.81
CA ASN A 187 8.88 -7.23 -9.03
C ASN A 187 7.41 -7.60 -8.79
N ARG A 188 6.84 -7.12 -7.67
CA ARG A 188 5.50 -7.47 -7.17
C ARG A 188 4.48 -6.34 -7.23
N LEU A 189 4.86 -5.12 -7.61
CA LEU A 189 3.98 -3.95 -7.51
C LEU A 189 3.21 -3.66 -8.81
N VAL A 190 1.89 -3.54 -8.73
CA VAL A 190 1.06 -2.84 -9.73
C VAL A 190 0.55 -1.56 -9.08
N ALA A 191 1.12 -0.43 -9.44
CA ALA A 191 0.79 0.87 -8.86
C ALA A 191 -0.03 1.69 -9.85
N GLY A 192 -1.19 2.16 -9.42
CA GLY A 192 -1.91 3.25 -10.06
C GLY A 192 -1.62 4.57 -9.33
N VAL A 193 -1.32 5.62 -10.07
CA VAL A 193 -1.23 7.00 -9.53
C VAL A 193 -2.01 7.93 -10.45
N ASN A 194 -2.66 8.95 -9.91
CA ASN A 194 -3.33 9.94 -10.76
C ASN A 194 -2.32 10.93 -11.31
N ARG A 195 -1.37 11.34 -10.45
CA ARG A 195 -0.25 12.21 -10.81
C ARG A 195 1.05 11.73 -10.21
N LEU A 196 2.16 11.91 -10.91
CA LEU A 196 3.48 11.57 -10.34
C LEU A 196 3.82 12.41 -9.10
N ALA A 197 3.26 13.63 -9.02
CA ALA A 197 3.42 14.53 -7.89
C ALA A 197 2.79 14.00 -6.57
N GLU A 198 1.91 13.01 -6.62
CA GLU A 198 1.31 12.40 -5.42
C GLU A 198 2.33 11.55 -4.63
N VAL A 199 3.41 11.14 -5.29
CA VAL A 199 4.39 10.19 -4.73
C VAL A 199 5.82 10.74 -4.82
N PRO A 200 6.12 11.95 -4.29
CA PRO A 200 7.40 12.63 -4.54
C PRO A 200 8.60 11.81 -4.08
N ALA A 201 8.51 11.12 -2.94
CA ALA A 201 9.58 10.27 -2.41
C ALA A 201 9.82 9.00 -3.25
N LEU A 202 8.81 8.51 -3.96
CA LEU A 202 8.86 7.27 -4.75
C LEU A 202 8.91 7.51 -6.27
N GLN A 203 8.77 8.75 -6.71
CA GLN A 203 8.62 9.09 -8.13
C GLN A 203 9.75 8.51 -8.98
N GLN A 204 11.01 8.74 -8.59
CA GLN A 204 12.17 8.27 -9.35
C GLN A 204 12.22 6.75 -9.45
N ILE A 205 11.96 6.03 -8.34
CA ILE A 205 12.01 4.57 -8.36
C ILE A 205 10.84 3.98 -9.16
N LEU A 206 9.66 4.61 -9.13
CA LEU A 206 8.52 4.19 -9.94
C LEU A 206 8.80 4.38 -11.44
N LEU A 207 9.44 5.48 -11.83
CA LEU A 207 9.78 5.74 -13.24
C LEU A 207 10.82 4.75 -13.80
N THR A 208 11.55 4.03 -12.94
CA THR A 208 12.44 2.92 -13.37
C THR A 208 11.69 1.64 -13.73
N ILE A 209 10.40 1.51 -13.40
CA ILE A 209 9.57 0.38 -13.83
C ILE A 209 9.49 0.39 -15.36
N ASN A 210 9.71 -0.76 -16.00
CA ASN A 210 9.70 -0.85 -17.46
C ASN A 210 8.29 -0.67 -18.05
N ASP A 211 7.31 -1.41 -17.54
CA ASP A 211 5.93 -1.34 -18.03
C ASP A 211 5.20 -0.14 -17.40
N LYS A 212 5.08 0.93 -18.18
CA LYS A 212 4.44 2.19 -17.81
C LYS A 212 3.31 2.46 -18.79
N VAL A 213 2.10 2.59 -18.28
CA VAL A 213 0.89 2.80 -19.07
C VAL A 213 0.30 4.16 -18.68
N PRO A 214 0.40 5.18 -19.55
CA PRO A 214 -0.36 6.41 -19.37
C PRO A 214 -1.83 6.16 -19.74
N VAL A 215 -2.76 6.65 -18.90
CA VAL A 215 -4.21 6.51 -19.08
C VAL A 215 -4.88 7.81 -18.61
N GLY A 216 -5.16 8.75 -19.53
CA GLY A 216 -5.69 10.07 -19.18
C GLY A 216 -4.76 10.87 -18.25
N SER A 217 -3.48 10.95 -18.61
CA SER A 217 -2.43 11.65 -17.85
C SER A 217 -2.50 13.16 -18.08
N VAL A 218 -2.04 13.96 -17.11
CA VAL A 218 -1.81 15.40 -17.35
C VAL A 218 -0.60 15.58 -18.27
N PHE A 219 -0.52 16.73 -18.92
CA PHE A 219 0.54 17.04 -19.90
C PHE A 219 1.94 16.86 -19.30
N GLU A 220 2.15 17.38 -18.08
CA GLU A 220 3.46 17.31 -17.39
C GLU A 220 3.92 15.87 -17.16
N ASP A 221 3.01 14.99 -16.75
CA ASP A 221 3.31 13.58 -16.53
C ASP A 221 3.54 12.84 -17.85
N ALA A 222 2.76 13.17 -18.89
CA ALA A 222 2.94 12.61 -20.23
C ALA A 222 4.31 12.98 -20.83
N GLU A 223 4.78 14.21 -20.64
CA GLU A 223 6.12 14.64 -21.06
C GLU A 223 7.21 13.84 -20.35
N VAL A 224 7.08 13.65 -19.02
CA VAL A 224 8.03 12.87 -18.23
C VAL A 224 8.09 11.43 -18.76
N LEU A 225 6.93 10.82 -19.04
CA LEU A 225 6.87 9.47 -19.57
C LEU A 225 7.48 9.35 -20.97
N ALA A 226 7.26 10.33 -21.85
CA ALA A 226 7.85 10.36 -23.18
C ALA A 226 9.39 10.42 -23.12
N ARG A 227 9.95 11.22 -22.19
CA ARG A 227 11.40 11.29 -21.97
C ARG A 227 11.97 9.96 -21.47
N TYR A 228 11.26 9.27 -20.57
CA TYR A 228 11.65 7.93 -20.10
C TYR A 228 11.51 6.86 -21.18
N ALA A 229 10.62 7.05 -22.16
CA ALA A 229 10.54 6.24 -23.37
C ALA A 229 11.63 6.59 -24.42
N LYS A 230 12.54 7.53 -24.10
CA LYS A 230 13.61 8.03 -24.98
C LYS A 230 13.10 8.72 -26.24
N LEU A 231 11.90 9.31 -26.19
CA LEU A 231 11.36 10.13 -27.27
C LEU A 231 11.87 11.56 -27.14
N ALA A 232 12.43 12.10 -28.22
CA ALA A 232 12.97 13.47 -28.23
C ALA A 232 11.85 14.50 -28.46
N PRO A 233 11.80 15.59 -27.67
CA PRO A 233 10.86 16.68 -27.89
C PRO A 233 10.96 17.23 -29.33
N GLY A 234 9.82 17.58 -29.92
CA GLY A 234 9.73 18.08 -31.30
C GLY A 234 9.71 17.00 -32.38
N THR A 235 9.82 15.71 -32.02
CA THR A 235 9.60 14.61 -32.97
C THR A 235 8.11 14.25 -33.07
N VAL A 236 7.69 13.72 -34.22
CA VAL A 236 6.29 13.25 -34.41
C VAL A 236 5.93 12.18 -33.36
N GLY A 237 6.85 11.26 -33.08
CA GLY A 237 6.65 10.21 -32.08
C GLY A 237 6.45 10.74 -30.66
N TYR A 238 7.15 11.82 -30.28
CA TYR A 238 6.93 12.49 -29.00
C TYR A 238 5.52 13.10 -28.91
N SER A 239 5.14 13.90 -29.90
CA SER A 239 3.84 14.58 -29.91
C SER A 239 2.68 13.59 -29.95
N GLU A 240 2.82 12.49 -30.71
CA GLU A 240 1.82 11.44 -30.78
C GLU A 240 1.69 10.70 -29.44
N PHE A 241 2.81 10.32 -28.82
CA PHE A 241 2.80 9.67 -27.52
C PHE A 241 2.14 10.55 -26.44
N VAL A 242 2.53 11.82 -26.35
CA VAL A 242 1.96 12.75 -25.37
C VAL A 242 0.45 12.92 -25.59
N ARG A 243 0.02 13.08 -26.85
CA ARG A 243 -1.40 13.19 -27.18
C ARG A 243 -2.17 11.92 -26.79
N GLN A 244 -1.64 10.73 -27.08
CA GLN A 244 -2.27 9.46 -26.72
C GLN A 244 -2.32 9.25 -25.21
N ALA A 245 -1.28 9.64 -24.49
CA ALA A 245 -1.18 9.51 -23.03
C ALA A 245 -2.21 10.35 -22.27
N MET A 246 -2.69 11.45 -22.87
CA MET A 246 -3.67 12.37 -22.29
C MET A 246 -5.13 11.98 -22.53
N VAL A 247 -5.38 11.03 -23.45
CA VAL A 247 -6.71 10.47 -23.74
C VAL A 247 -6.98 9.28 -22.81
#